data_AF-A0A832ZUT0-F1
#
_entry.id   AF-A0A832ZUT0-F1
#
_cell.length_a   1.000
_cell.length_b   1.000
_cell.length_c   1.000
_cell.angle_alpha   90.00
_cell.angle_beta   90.00
_cell.angle_gamma   90.00
#
_symmetry.space_group_name_H-M   'P 1'
#
loop_
_entity.id
_entity.type
_entity.pdbx_description
1 polymer ?
#
loop_
_entity_poly.entity_id
_entity_poly.type
_entity_poly.pdbx_seq_one_letter_code
_entity_poly.pdbx_strand_id
1 'polypeptide(L)'
;MMRRLLLLLEESGISHKHRIKYASLATLVIILIFTLSSYQSITQEEAIALLKQFSELIQGRLTPYGIFLNNFLIALAMVIPVVGVGVAGFIIYQTGLVVSAMSVLSGVPALILVLIPFITFYGIPEMLAYGVAVSESVILTGQIIRGRFRGELKVLPLVIGVILILLVVASLVEYLLLVAIGELAGEMGIEMPV
;
A
#
# COMPACT_ATOMS: atom_id res chain seq x y z
N MET A 1 23.78 -1.70 18.35
CA MET A 1 22.81 -1.77 17.24
C MET A 1 22.76 -0.47 16.42
N MET A 2 22.46 0.69 17.03
CA MET A 2 22.36 2.01 16.35
C MET A 2 23.58 2.39 15.49
N ARG A 3 24.80 2.19 16.00
CA ARG A 3 26.04 2.53 15.29
C ARG A 3 26.23 1.73 14.00
N ARG A 4 25.76 0.48 13.95
CA ARG A 4 25.83 -0.39 12.77
C ARG A 4 24.83 0.04 11.68
N LEU A 5 23.65 0.50 12.09
CA LEU A 5 22.65 1.09 11.18
C LEU A 5 23.16 2.37 10.53
N LEU A 6 23.79 3.26 11.30
CA LEU A 6 24.36 4.49 10.77
C LEU A 6 25.48 4.22 9.75
N LEU A 7 26.34 3.23 10.02
CA LEU A 7 27.38 2.80 9.08
C LEU A 7 26.81 2.28 7.75
N LEU A 8 25.73 1.48 7.80
CA LEU A 8 25.07 1.00 6.57
C LEU A 8 24.51 2.15 5.73
N LEU A 9 23.93 3.16 6.37
CA LEU A 9 23.42 4.36 5.70
C LEU A 9 24.53 5.28 5.17
N GLU A 10 25.69 5.29 5.82
CA GLU A 10 26.88 6.00 5.35
C GLU A 10 27.46 5.31 4.11
N GLU A 11 27.53 3.98 4.11
CA GLU A 11 27.97 3.19 2.96
C GLU A 11 27.07 3.32 1.72
N SER A 12 25.76 3.55 1.90
CA SER A 12 24.85 3.83 0.77
C SER A 12 24.98 5.26 0.22
N GLY A 13 25.65 6.15 0.98
CA GLY A 13 25.79 7.56 0.62
C GLY A 13 24.48 8.36 0.70
N ILE A 14 23.42 7.80 1.29
CA ILE A 14 22.11 8.45 1.46
C ILE A 14 21.72 8.45 2.94
N SER A 15 21.68 9.65 3.54
CA SER A 15 21.35 9.77 4.96
C SER A 15 19.88 9.44 5.27
N HIS A 16 19.61 8.99 6.49
CA HIS A 16 18.25 8.66 6.96
C HIS A 16 17.24 9.80 6.75
N LYS A 17 17.66 11.07 6.92
CA LYS A 17 16.79 12.24 6.73
C LYS A 17 16.29 12.34 5.28
N HIS A 18 17.16 12.06 4.31
CA HIS A 18 16.77 12.05 2.90
C HIS A 18 15.82 10.89 2.60
N ARG A 19 16.07 9.70 3.17
CA ARG A 19 15.17 8.54 3.02
C ARG A 19 13.79 8.82 3.56
N ILE A 20 13.69 9.38 4.77
CA ILE A 20 12.42 9.78 5.38
C ILE A 20 11.72 10.81 4.47
N LYS A 21 12.44 11.83 4.01
CA LYS A 21 11.88 12.83 3.09
C LYS A 21 11.34 12.21 1.79
N TYR A 22 12.08 11.31 1.16
CA TYR A 22 11.65 10.64 -0.06
C TYR A 22 10.46 9.70 0.18
N ALA A 23 10.46 8.94 1.28
CA ALA A 23 9.34 8.09 1.67
C ALA A 23 8.08 8.90 1.97
N SER A 24 8.20 10.02 2.71
CA SER A 24 7.07 10.93 2.96
C SER A 24 6.52 11.53 1.67
N LEU A 25 7.39 12.00 0.77
CA LEU A 25 6.96 12.53 -0.52
C LEU A 25 6.26 11.46 -1.37
N ALA A 26 6.82 10.25 -1.45
CA ALA A 26 6.22 9.14 -2.17
C ALA A 26 4.85 8.75 -1.57
N THR A 27 4.74 8.71 -0.24
CA THR A 27 3.48 8.45 0.46
C THR A 27 2.42 9.48 0.08
N LEU A 28 2.76 10.77 0.10
CA LEU A 28 1.83 11.84 -0.26
C LEU A 28 1.39 11.74 -1.73
N VAL A 29 2.30 11.40 -2.63
CA VAL A 29 1.97 11.18 -4.06
C VAL A 29 1.05 9.98 -4.23
N ILE A 30 1.29 8.88 -3.52
CA ILE A 30 0.45 7.69 -3.53
C ILE A 30 -0.97 8.03 -3.04
N ILE A 31 -1.09 8.73 -1.90
CA ILE A 31 -2.39 9.16 -1.36
C ILE A 31 -3.11 10.06 -2.35
N LEU A 32 -2.39 10.97 -3.03
CA LEU A 32 -2.96 11.83 -4.06
C LEU A 32 -3.49 11.02 -5.25
N ILE A 33 -2.71 10.06 -5.78
CA ILE A 33 -3.14 9.20 -6.89
C ILE A 33 -4.39 8.40 -6.48
N PHE A 34 -4.37 7.76 -5.31
CA PHE A 34 -5.49 6.99 -4.76
C PHE A 34 -6.76 7.84 -4.67
N THR A 35 -6.64 9.04 -4.12
CA THR A 35 -7.77 9.96 -3.95
C THR A 35 -8.29 10.39 -5.32
N LEU A 36 -7.43 10.86 -6.22
CA LEU A 36 -7.84 11.34 -7.53
C LEU A 36 -8.50 10.24 -8.38
N SER A 37 -7.98 9.01 -8.35
CA SER A 37 -8.60 7.91 -9.10
C SER A 37 -9.93 7.47 -8.50
N SER A 38 -10.16 7.62 -7.19
CA SER A 38 -11.47 7.36 -6.57
C SER A 38 -12.59 8.32 -7.00
N TYR A 39 -12.24 9.48 -7.55
CA TYR A 39 -13.20 10.45 -8.09
C TYR A 39 -13.42 10.31 -9.58
N GLN A 40 -12.78 9.33 -10.25
CA GLN A 40 -13.08 9.11 -11.65
C GLN A 40 -14.52 8.66 -11.85
N SER A 41 -15.20 9.33 -12.78
CA SER A 41 -16.51 8.91 -13.24
C SER A 41 -16.36 7.62 -14.06
N ILE A 42 -17.00 6.56 -13.61
CA ILE A 42 -17.14 5.29 -14.32
C ILE A 42 -18.62 4.93 -14.42
N THR A 43 -19.01 4.15 -15.43
CA THR A 43 -20.40 3.72 -15.58
C THR A 43 -20.77 2.63 -14.55
N GLN A 44 -22.07 2.36 -14.38
CA GLN A 44 -22.49 1.25 -13.51
C GLN A 44 -22.00 -0.10 -14.05
N GLU A 45 -22.01 -0.30 -15.37
CA GLU A 45 -21.51 -1.53 -15.98
C GLU A 45 -20.00 -1.71 -15.73
N GLU A 46 -19.22 -0.64 -15.87
CA GLU A 46 -17.78 -0.63 -15.55
C GLU A 46 -17.54 -0.91 -14.07
N ALA A 47 -18.32 -0.31 -13.18
CA ALA A 47 -18.22 -0.52 -11.74
C ALA A 47 -18.48 -1.99 -11.35
N ILE A 48 -19.52 -2.61 -11.92
CA ILE A 48 -19.84 -4.04 -11.69
C ILE A 48 -18.69 -4.92 -12.20
N ALA A 49 -18.19 -4.65 -13.42
CA ALA A 49 -17.10 -5.42 -13.99
C ALA A 49 -15.81 -5.31 -13.15
N LEU A 50 -15.48 -4.09 -12.69
CA LEU A 50 -14.30 -3.83 -11.88
C LEU A 50 -14.38 -4.52 -10.52
N LEU A 51 -15.52 -4.43 -9.83
CA LEU A 51 -15.70 -5.08 -8.53
C LEU A 51 -15.72 -6.60 -8.64
N LYS A 52 -16.26 -7.15 -9.73
CA LYS A 52 -16.17 -8.60 -9.98
C LYS A 52 -14.72 -9.04 -10.16
N GLN A 53 -13.94 -8.35 -11.00
CA GLN A 53 -12.52 -8.65 -11.17
C GLN A 53 -11.74 -8.52 -9.86
N PHE A 54 -12.01 -7.47 -9.09
CA PHE A 54 -11.39 -7.27 -7.79
C PHE A 54 -11.74 -8.40 -6.81
N SER A 55 -13.01 -8.80 -6.74
CA SER A 55 -13.47 -9.91 -5.90
C SER A 55 -12.79 -11.23 -6.28
N GLU A 56 -12.63 -11.52 -7.57
CA GLU A 56 -11.93 -12.71 -8.06
C GLU A 56 -10.43 -12.66 -7.71
N LEU A 57 -9.79 -11.50 -7.77
CA LEU A 57 -8.38 -11.31 -7.41
C LEU A 57 -8.10 -11.55 -5.91
N ILE A 58 -9.04 -11.17 -5.05
CA ILE A 58 -8.89 -11.29 -3.58
C ILE A 58 -9.55 -12.55 -3.01
N GLN A 59 -10.22 -13.36 -3.83
CA GLN A 59 -10.93 -14.55 -3.37
C GLN A 59 -9.99 -15.50 -2.61
N GLY A 60 -10.40 -15.91 -1.41
CA GLY A 60 -9.59 -16.75 -0.52
C GLY A 60 -8.40 -16.04 0.14
N ARG A 61 -8.26 -14.72 -0.01
CA ARG A 61 -7.18 -13.91 0.58
C ARG A 61 -7.65 -13.01 1.74
N LEU A 62 -8.91 -13.07 2.15
CA LEU A 62 -9.48 -12.30 3.26
C LEU A 62 -9.06 -12.79 4.66
N THR A 63 -7.99 -13.58 4.74
CA THR A 63 -7.36 -13.96 6.01
C THR A 63 -6.27 -12.94 6.37
N PRO A 64 -5.86 -12.78 7.64
CA PRO A 64 -4.82 -11.81 7.98
C PRO A 64 -3.49 -12.11 7.27
N TYR A 65 -3.20 -13.40 7.04
CA TYR A 65 -2.07 -13.84 6.23
C TYR A 65 -2.24 -13.50 4.74
N GLY A 66 -3.44 -13.68 4.18
CA GLY A 66 -3.72 -13.37 2.77
C GLY A 66 -3.63 -11.87 2.48
N ILE A 67 -4.21 -11.04 3.34
CA ILE A 67 -4.14 -9.57 3.28
C ILE A 67 -2.68 -9.12 3.36
N PHE A 68 -1.95 -9.60 4.37
CA PHE A 68 -0.53 -9.31 4.53
C PHE A 68 0.28 -9.69 3.28
N LEU A 69 0.14 -10.94 2.82
CA LEU A 69 0.94 -11.46 1.71
C LEU A 69 0.66 -10.70 0.43
N ASN A 70 -0.60 -10.35 0.17
CA ASN A 70 -0.99 -9.56 -1.00
C ASN A 70 -0.27 -8.19 -1.00
N ASN A 71 -0.40 -7.44 0.08
CA ASN A 71 0.22 -6.12 0.20
C ASN A 71 1.76 -6.20 0.23
N PHE A 72 2.32 -7.26 0.84
CA PHE A 72 3.78 -7.45 0.88
C PHE A 72 4.36 -7.76 -0.50
N LEU A 73 3.71 -8.62 -1.30
CA LEU A 73 4.13 -8.90 -2.67
C LEU A 73 4.03 -7.65 -3.56
N ILE A 74 2.98 -6.85 -3.40
CA ILE A 74 2.83 -5.56 -4.07
C ILE A 74 3.99 -4.62 -3.68
N ALA A 75 4.27 -4.48 -2.38
CA ALA A 75 5.36 -3.62 -1.91
C ALA A 75 6.73 -4.08 -2.43
N LEU A 76 7.00 -5.39 -2.47
CA LEU A 76 8.24 -5.92 -3.06
C LEU A 76 8.36 -5.59 -4.54
N ALA A 77 7.26 -5.65 -5.31
CA ALA A 77 7.25 -5.22 -6.70
C ALA A 77 7.54 -3.71 -6.84
N MET A 78 7.03 -2.89 -5.91
CA MET A 78 7.29 -1.45 -5.88
C MET A 78 8.74 -1.07 -5.51
N VAL A 79 9.51 -1.97 -4.88
CA VAL A 79 10.94 -1.76 -4.58
C VAL A 79 11.83 -1.92 -5.81
N ILE A 80 11.37 -2.63 -6.85
CA ILE A 80 12.17 -2.93 -8.05
C ILE A 80 12.63 -1.61 -8.70
N PRO A 81 13.93 -1.41 -8.95
CA PRO A 81 14.43 -0.16 -9.53
C PRO A 81 13.83 0.07 -10.92
N VAL A 82 13.54 1.32 -11.23
CA VAL A 82 12.91 1.83 -12.48
C VAL A 82 11.45 1.42 -12.61
N VAL A 83 11.16 0.12 -12.50
CA VAL A 83 9.83 -0.45 -12.73
C VAL A 83 8.87 -0.19 -11.56
N GLY A 84 9.39 -0.17 -10.33
CA GLY A 84 8.58 -0.11 -9.11
C GLY A 84 7.71 1.14 -8.99
N VAL A 85 8.17 2.29 -9.48
CA VAL A 85 7.36 3.52 -9.53
C VAL A 85 6.14 3.36 -10.44
N GLY A 86 6.32 2.72 -11.60
CA GLY A 86 5.23 2.45 -12.54
C GLY A 86 4.23 1.44 -11.98
N VAL A 87 4.73 0.38 -11.34
CA VAL A 87 3.89 -0.61 -10.63
C VAL A 87 3.06 0.07 -9.54
N ALA A 88 3.68 0.93 -8.74
CA ALA A 88 2.98 1.65 -7.68
C ALA A 88 1.87 2.54 -8.25
N GLY A 89 2.18 3.34 -9.26
CA GLY A 89 1.19 4.20 -9.92
C GLY A 89 0.01 3.39 -10.46
N PHE A 90 0.27 2.27 -11.14
CA PHE A 90 -0.78 1.40 -11.67
C PHE A 90 -1.64 0.79 -10.56
N ILE A 91 -1.03 0.13 -9.57
CA ILE A 91 -1.78 -0.55 -8.51
C ILE A 91 -2.63 0.44 -7.71
N ILE A 92 -2.04 1.56 -7.28
CA ILE A 92 -2.75 2.57 -6.47
C ILE A 92 -3.87 3.23 -7.27
N TYR A 93 -3.64 3.50 -8.55
CA TYR A 93 -4.68 4.01 -9.44
C TYR A 93 -5.86 3.05 -9.52
N GLN A 94 -5.60 1.75 -9.76
CA GLN A 94 -6.64 0.71 -9.83
C GLN A 94 -7.38 0.55 -8.50
N THR A 95 -6.69 0.59 -7.37
CA THR A 95 -7.33 0.55 -6.04
C THR A 95 -8.28 1.73 -5.84
N GLY A 96 -7.90 2.94 -6.28
CA GLY A 96 -8.83 4.06 -6.23
C GLY A 96 -10.01 3.90 -7.20
N LEU A 97 -9.83 3.31 -8.39
CA LEU A 97 -10.97 2.98 -9.27
C LEU A 97 -11.94 1.97 -8.61
N VAL A 98 -11.43 1.00 -7.85
CA VAL A 98 -12.27 0.10 -7.04
C VAL A 98 -13.10 0.90 -6.03
N VAL A 99 -12.53 1.93 -5.41
CA VAL A 99 -13.28 2.85 -4.54
C VAL A 99 -14.34 3.64 -5.30
N SER A 100 -14.04 4.11 -6.52
CA SER A 100 -15.05 4.75 -7.37
C SER A 100 -16.20 3.79 -7.67
N ALA A 101 -15.91 2.53 -8.02
CA ALA A 101 -16.94 1.51 -8.26
C ALA A 101 -17.80 1.23 -7.03
N MET A 102 -17.19 1.11 -5.85
CA MET A 102 -17.94 1.01 -4.60
C MET A 102 -18.84 2.21 -4.38
N SER A 103 -18.37 3.43 -4.67
CA SER A 103 -19.15 4.66 -4.54
C SER A 103 -20.37 4.66 -5.46
N VAL A 104 -20.17 4.31 -6.74
CA VAL A 104 -21.24 4.26 -7.75
C VAL A 104 -22.33 3.25 -7.38
N LEU A 105 -21.95 2.05 -6.92
CA LEU A 105 -22.94 0.99 -6.64
C LEU A 105 -23.61 1.10 -5.27
N SER A 106 -22.89 1.61 -4.25
CA SER A 106 -23.46 1.77 -2.90
C SER A 106 -24.19 3.10 -2.70
N GLY A 107 -23.94 4.09 -3.57
CA GLY A 107 -24.38 5.48 -3.37
C GLY A 107 -23.61 6.22 -2.26
N VAL A 108 -22.64 5.58 -1.61
CA VAL A 108 -21.79 6.22 -0.59
C VAL A 108 -20.80 7.15 -1.28
N PRO A 109 -20.64 8.41 -0.84
CA PRO A 109 -19.67 9.32 -1.41
C PRO A 109 -18.24 8.76 -1.38
N ALA A 110 -17.52 8.85 -2.51
CA ALA A 110 -16.13 8.37 -2.65
C ALA A 110 -15.20 8.91 -1.55
N LEU A 111 -15.40 10.17 -1.12
CA LEU A 111 -14.64 10.77 -0.02
C LEU A 111 -14.71 9.94 1.26
N ILE A 112 -15.89 9.45 1.62
CA ILE A 112 -16.08 8.65 2.84
C ILE A 112 -15.29 7.35 2.71
N LEU A 113 -15.40 6.68 1.57
CA LEU A 113 -14.72 5.42 1.31
C LEU A 113 -13.19 5.59 1.31
N VAL A 114 -12.66 6.67 0.74
CA VAL A 114 -11.23 7.03 0.80
C VAL A 114 -10.74 7.26 2.22
N LEU A 115 -11.59 7.81 3.10
CA LEU A 115 -11.22 8.14 4.47
C LEU A 115 -11.28 6.95 5.42
N ILE A 116 -12.06 5.89 5.10
CA ILE A 116 -12.20 4.70 5.93
C ILE A 116 -10.83 4.13 6.36
N PRO A 117 -9.87 3.85 5.46
CA PRO A 117 -8.57 3.31 5.84
C PRO A 117 -7.79 4.18 6.84
N PHE A 118 -7.96 5.49 6.78
CA PHE A 118 -7.25 6.43 7.66
C PHE A 118 -7.95 6.58 9.01
N ILE A 119 -9.29 6.66 9.02
CA ILE A 119 -10.10 6.75 10.25
C ILE A 119 -9.95 5.47 11.08
N THR A 120 -9.90 4.32 10.40
CA THR A 120 -9.73 3.00 11.02
C THR A 120 -8.26 2.60 11.20
N PHE A 121 -7.35 3.52 10.92
CA PHE A 121 -5.89 3.42 11.12
C PHE A 121 -5.14 2.33 10.33
N TYR A 122 -5.80 1.33 9.70
CA TYR A 122 -5.08 0.28 8.96
C TYR A 122 -4.38 0.81 7.69
N GLY A 123 -4.96 1.83 7.04
CA GLY A 123 -4.41 2.40 5.80
C GLY A 123 -3.16 3.26 6.00
N ILE A 124 -2.94 3.80 7.21
CA ILE A 124 -1.75 4.64 7.49
C ILE A 124 -0.45 3.84 7.34
N PRO A 125 -0.24 2.72 8.06
CA PRO A 125 0.98 1.92 7.91
C PRO A 125 1.12 1.31 6.51
N GLU A 126 0.01 0.96 5.83
CA GLU A 126 0.06 0.48 4.44
C GLU A 126 0.60 1.54 3.48
N MET A 127 0.03 2.75 3.50
CA MET A 127 0.47 3.85 2.63
C MET A 127 1.93 4.24 2.93
N LEU A 128 2.35 4.20 4.19
CA LEU A 128 3.76 4.40 4.56
C LEU A 128 4.67 3.30 4.03
N ALA A 129 4.25 2.04 4.07
CA ALA A 129 5.02 0.91 3.54
C ALA A 129 5.23 1.06 2.02
N TYR A 130 4.18 1.43 1.29
CA TYR A 130 4.28 1.72 -0.15
C TYR A 130 5.12 2.96 -0.45
N GLY A 131 5.02 4.02 0.36
CA GLY A 131 5.90 5.18 0.23
C GLY A 131 7.38 4.83 0.43
N VAL A 132 7.70 3.99 1.43
CA VAL A 132 9.05 3.45 1.63
C VAL A 132 9.50 2.64 0.43
N ALA A 133 8.66 1.72 -0.07
CA ALA A 133 8.97 0.87 -1.22
C ALA A 133 9.29 1.69 -2.49
N VAL A 134 8.42 2.63 -2.84
CA VAL A 134 8.59 3.51 -4.00
C VAL A 134 9.81 4.41 -3.84
N SER A 135 10.04 4.95 -2.64
CA SER A 135 11.24 5.76 -2.38
C SER A 135 12.52 4.95 -2.59
N GLU A 136 12.52 3.67 -2.20
CA GLU A 136 13.67 2.79 -2.37
C GLU A 136 13.91 2.46 -3.85
N SER A 137 12.85 2.24 -4.64
CA SER A 137 12.98 2.10 -6.09
C SER A 137 13.67 3.30 -6.73
N VAL A 138 13.28 4.53 -6.34
CA VAL A 138 13.91 5.77 -6.82
C VAL A 138 15.37 5.88 -6.39
N ILE A 139 15.67 5.57 -5.12
CA ILE A 139 17.04 5.60 -4.58
C ILE A 139 17.92 4.58 -5.30
N LEU A 140 17.47 3.32 -5.42
CA LEU A 140 18.17 2.25 -6.12
C LEU A 140 18.44 2.62 -7.57
N THR A 141 17.45 3.15 -8.29
CA THR A 141 17.63 3.65 -9.66
C THR A 141 18.71 4.72 -9.71
N GLY A 142 18.67 5.71 -8.83
CA GLY A 142 19.69 6.76 -8.77
C GLY A 142 21.09 6.23 -8.46
N GLN A 143 21.22 5.23 -7.59
CA GLN A 143 22.50 4.61 -7.27
C GLN A 143 23.02 3.70 -8.38
N ILE A 144 22.15 3.04 -9.13
CA ILE A 144 22.52 2.27 -10.34
C ILE A 144 23.11 3.22 -11.39
N ILE A 145 22.42 4.34 -11.67
CA ILE A 145 22.89 5.33 -12.65
C ILE A 145 24.26 5.92 -12.25
N ARG A 146 24.51 6.09 -10.93
CA ARG A 146 25.78 6.61 -10.40
C ARG A 146 26.86 5.54 -10.21
N GLY A 147 26.59 4.27 -10.51
CA GLY A 147 27.53 3.16 -10.32
C GLY A 147 27.83 2.80 -8.85
N ARG A 148 26.96 3.20 -7.90
CA ARG A 148 27.16 3.06 -6.44
C ARG A 148 26.14 2.13 -5.75
N PHE A 149 25.41 1.32 -6.52
CA PHE A 149 24.32 0.46 -6.01
C PHE A 149 24.73 -0.58 -4.95
N ARG A 150 26.02 -0.97 -4.89
CA ARG A 150 26.51 -1.97 -3.92
C ARG A 150 26.31 -1.56 -2.46
N GLY A 151 26.42 -0.27 -2.14
CA GLY A 151 26.13 0.23 -0.80
C GLY A 151 24.64 0.09 -0.45
N GLU A 152 23.77 0.33 -1.44
CA GLU A 152 22.32 0.22 -1.27
C GLU A 152 21.84 -1.22 -1.06
N LEU A 153 22.48 -2.20 -1.71
CA LEU A 153 22.15 -3.62 -1.50
C LEU A 153 22.31 -4.09 -0.05
N LYS A 154 23.18 -3.43 0.74
CA LYS A 154 23.34 -3.73 2.16
C LYS A 154 22.24 -3.11 3.03
N VAL A 155 21.63 -2.03 2.57
CA VAL A 155 20.53 -1.33 3.24
C VAL A 155 19.18 -1.94 2.86
N LEU A 156 19.06 -2.53 1.68
CA LEU A 156 17.83 -3.14 1.17
C LEU A 156 17.13 -4.10 2.15
N PRO A 157 17.82 -5.02 2.87
CA PRO A 157 17.17 -5.88 3.86
C PRO A 157 16.54 -5.10 5.03
N LEU A 158 17.13 -3.97 5.43
CA LEU A 158 16.55 -3.10 6.45
C LEU A 158 15.27 -2.45 5.95
N VAL A 159 15.28 -1.98 4.70
CA VAL A 159 14.11 -1.37 4.06
C VAL A 159 12.97 -2.37 3.94
N ILE A 160 13.26 -3.59 3.46
CA ILE A 160 12.29 -4.69 3.40
C ILE A 160 11.77 -5.02 4.81
N GLY A 161 12.64 -5.01 5.83
CA GLY A 161 12.23 -5.21 7.23
C GLY A 161 11.26 -4.15 7.73
N VAL A 162 11.47 -2.87 7.38
CA VAL A 162 10.55 -1.78 7.72
C VAL A 162 9.20 -1.96 7.01
N ILE A 163 9.21 -2.28 5.72
CA ILE A 163 8.00 -2.57 4.93
C ILE A 163 7.21 -3.73 5.57
N LEU A 164 7.91 -4.81 5.91
CA LEU A 164 7.31 -5.98 6.54
C LEU A 164 6.62 -5.61 7.86
N ILE A 165 7.30 -4.87 8.75
CA ILE A 165 6.73 -4.46 10.04
C ILE A 165 5.48 -3.59 9.84
N LEU A 166 5.54 -2.61 8.95
CA LEU A 166 4.40 -1.74 8.65
C LEU A 166 3.21 -2.55 8.12
N LEU A 167 3.43 -3.47 7.19
CA LEU A 167 2.35 -4.26 6.60
C LEU A 167 1.77 -5.32 7.54
N VAL A 168 2.57 -5.88 8.47
CA VAL A 168 2.04 -6.73 9.54
C VAL A 168 1.11 -5.94 10.47
N VAL A 169 1.48 -4.70 10.81
CA VAL A 169 0.61 -3.82 11.61
C VAL A 169 -0.67 -3.49 10.83
N ALA A 170 -0.56 -3.15 9.55
CA ALA A 170 -1.70 -2.85 8.70
C ALA A 170 -2.68 -4.04 8.63
N SER A 171 -2.18 -5.22 8.27
CA SER A 171 -3.02 -6.41 8.06
C SER A 171 -3.66 -6.91 9.36
N LEU A 172 -2.98 -6.75 10.50
CA LEU A 172 -3.55 -7.10 11.80
C LEU A 172 -4.72 -6.18 12.14
N VAL A 173 -4.56 -4.86 11.98
CA VAL A 173 -5.63 -3.90 12.26
C VAL A 173 -6.80 -4.11 11.29
N GLU A 174 -6.54 -4.29 10.00
CA GLU A 174 -7.56 -4.55 8.98
C GLU A 174 -8.36 -5.82 9.27
N TYR A 175 -7.68 -6.92 9.60
CA TYR A 175 -8.36 -8.18 9.93
C TYR A 175 -9.24 -8.06 11.18
N LEU A 176 -8.73 -7.41 12.24
CA LEU A 176 -9.51 -7.21 13.48
C LEU A 176 -10.78 -6.39 13.22
N LEU A 177 -10.71 -5.40 12.31
CA LEU A 177 -11.87 -4.62 11.90
C LEU A 177 -12.88 -5.48 11.13
N LEU A 178 -12.42 -6.31 10.18
CA LEU A 178 -13.31 -7.20 9.43
C LEU A 178 -14.05 -8.19 10.34
N VAL A 179 -13.35 -8.76 11.33
CA VAL A 179 -13.95 -9.65 12.34
C VAL A 179 -15.00 -8.91 13.16
N ALA A 180 -14.66 -7.73 13.70
CA ALA A 180 -15.57 -6.95 14.53
C ALA A 180 -16.84 -6.52 13.76
N ILE A 181 -16.69 -6.13 12.48
CA ILE A 181 -17.83 -5.81 11.61
C ILE A 181 -18.67 -7.07 11.35
N GLY A 182 -18.02 -8.22 11.12
CA GLY A 182 -18.70 -9.51 10.93
C GLY A 182 -19.53 -9.94 12.14
N GLU A 183 -18.99 -9.80 13.34
CA GLU A 183 -19.69 -10.09 14.59
C GLU A 183 -20.91 -9.18 14.79
N LEU A 184 -20.74 -7.86 14.59
CA LEU A 184 -21.81 -6.89 14.70
C LEU A 184 -22.94 -7.17 13.69
N ALA A 185 -22.58 -7.51 12.45
CA ALA A 185 -23.55 -7.88 11.42
C ALA A 185 -24.33 -9.15 11.81
N GLY A 186 -23.63 -10.16 12.35
CA GLY A 186 -24.25 -11.39 12.86
C GLY A 186 -25.24 -11.13 13.99
N GLU A 187 -24.91 -10.26 14.95
CA GLU A 187 -25.83 -9.85 16.03
C GLU A 187 -27.09 -9.15 15.50
N MET A 188 -26.97 -8.44 14.38
CA MET A 188 -28.08 -7.77 13.69
C MET A 188 -28.84 -8.68 12.71
N GLY A 189 -28.46 -9.95 12.57
CA GLY A 189 -29.07 -10.89 11.63
C GLY A 189 -28.73 -10.61 10.16
N ILE A 190 -27.63 -9.91 9.90
CA ILE A 190 -27.12 -9.58 8.56
C ILE A 190 -26.01 -10.57 8.20
N GLU A 191 -26.23 -11.41 7.19
CA GLU A 191 -25.19 -12.28 6.66
C GLU A 191 -24.16 -11.47 5.86
N MET A 192 -22.90 -11.51 6.30
CA MET A 192 -21.78 -10.92 5.57
C MET A 192 -21.30 -11.90 4.48
N PRO A 193 -21.08 -11.45 3.24
CA PRO A 193 -20.43 -12.27 2.23
C PRO A 193 -18.95 -12.40 2.62
N VAL A 194 -18.57 -13.56 3.17
CA VAL A 194 -17.17 -13.94 3.43
C VAL A 194 -16.57 -14.58 2.20
#